data_AF-A0A6A3RW75-F1
#
_entry.id   AF-A0A6A3RW75-F1
#
_cell.length_a   1.000
_cell.length_b   1.000
_cell.length_c   1.000
_cell.angle_alpha   90.00
_cell.angle_beta   90.00
_cell.angle_gamma   90.00
#
_symmetry.space_group_name_H-M   'P 1'
#
loop_
_entity.id
_entity.type
_entity.pdbx_description
1 polymer ?
#
loop_
_entity_poly.entity_id
_entity_poly.type
_entity_poly.pdbx_seq_one_letter_code
_entity_poly.pdbx_strand_id
1 'polypeptide(L)'
;MFATSKVADVVSKCAVMIQQTCPDWRDGDILCFLPGQDDVLRAKDLFDAKIARLMKISSAAEKLMLERAQSHALFGKQDPDEQALVFKKQPEKRRVFFSTDVAETSVTIDGVVFVIDSGLRKAVVYDPLRNMSSVRSLVRYVAKSELNYIFLLSF
;
A
#
# COMPACT_ATOMS: atom_id res chain seq x y z
N MET A 1 -13.20 9.28 10.39
CA MET A 1 -12.27 10.40 10.16
C MET A 1 -10.81 9.96 10.15
N PHE A 2 -10.33 9.14 11.11
CA PHE A 2 -8.91 8.71 11.17
C PHE A 2 -8.44 7.73 10.08
N ALA A 3 -9.29 6.81 9.59
CA ALA A 3 -8.88 5.85 8.55
C ALA A 3 -8.70 6.53 7.18
N THR A 4 -9.58 7.47 6.82
CA THR A 4 -9.51 8.22 5.57
C THR A 4 -8.25 9.07 5.47
N SER A 5 -7.82 9.70 6.57
CA SER A 5 -6.57 10.46 6.59
C SER A 5 -5.35 9.55 6.37
N LYS A 6 -5.33 8.36 6.98
CA LYS A 6 -4.22 7.42 6.83
C LYS A 6 -4.07 6.84 5.42
N VAL A 7 -5.18 6.61 4.71
CA VAL A 7 -5.14 6.23 3.29
C VAL A 7 -4.44 7.31 2.46
N ALA A 8 -4.83 8.58 2.63
CA ALA A 8 -4.24 9.69 1.90
C ALA A 8 -2.76 9.90 2.26
N ASP A 9 -2.38 9.68 3.52
CA ASP A 9 -0.99 9.73 3.99
C ASP A 9 -0.15 8.66 3.28
N VAL A 10 -0.62 7.40 3.25
CA VAL A 10 0.05 6.29 2.57
C VAL A 10 0.26 6.63 1.09
N VAL A 11 -0.81 7.02 0.38
CA VAL A 11 -0.73 7.41 -1.03
C VAL A 11 0.26 8.55 -1.26
N SER A 12 0.29 9.53 -0.35
CA SER A 12 1.22 10.66 -0.45
C SER A 12 2.67 10.23 -0.24
N LYS A 13 2.95 9.35 0.74
CA LYS A 13 4.28 8.77 0.94
C LYS A 13 4.72 7.93 -0.26
N CYS A 14 3.85 7.05 -0.79
CA CYS A 14 4.19 6.21 -1.94
C CYS A 14 4.50 7.13 -3.17
N ALA A 15 3.77 8.23 -3.39
CA ALA A 15 4.06 9.20 -4.46
C ALA A 15 5.36 10.00 -4.28
N VAL A 16 5.64 10.48 -3.05
CA VAL A 16 6.90 11.20 -2.73
C VAL A 16 8.11 10.29 -2.94
N MET A 17 8.01 9.03 -2.53
CA MET A 17 9.08 8.04 -2.71
C MET A 17 9.45 7.84 -4.19
N ILE A 18 8.44 7.81 -5.08
CA ILE A 18 8.63 7.69 -6.54
C ILE A 18 9.26 8.95 -7.14
N GLN A 19 8.94 10.15 -6.63
CA GLN A 19 9.44 11.39 -7.22
C GLN A 19 10.82 11.80 -6.70
N GLN A 20 11.09 11.59 -5.40
CA GLN A 20 12.17 12.27 -4.70
C GLN A 20 13.18 11.32 -4.07
N THR A 21 12.73 10.20 -3.50
CA THR A 21 13.61 9.32 -2.73
C THR A 21 14.33 8.30 -3.61
N CYS A 22 13.60 7.66 -4.51
CA CYS A 22 14.12 6.60 -5.37
C CYS A 22 13.50 6.75 -6.77
N PRO A 23 13.90 7.74 -7.57
CA PRO A 23 13.22 8.03 -8.82
C PRO A 23 13.40 6.95 -9.89
N ASP A 24 14.42 6.09 -9.78
CA ASP A 24 14.63 5.01 -10.73
C ASP A 24 13.69 3.84 -10.43
N TRP A 25 12.97 3.37 -11.45
CA TRP A 25 12.08 2.20 -11.30
C TRP A 25 12.86 0.93 -10.91
N ARG A 26 14.18 0.89 -11.19
CA ARG A 26 15.08 -0.21 -10.82
C ARG A 26 15.40 -0.26 -9.33
N ASP A 27 15.09 0.79 -8.58
CA ASP A 27 15.35 0.85 -7.14
C ASP A 27 14.43 -0.11 -6.33
N GLY A 28 13.49 -0.78 -7.00
CA GLY A 28 12.65 -1.81 -6.42
C GLY A 28 11.20 -1.38 -6.18
N ASP A 29 10.35 -2.34 -5.87
CA ASP A 29 8.90 -2.15 -5.73
C ASP A 29 8.50 -1.71 -4.32
N ILE A 30 7.28 -1.16 -4.21
CA ILE A 30 6.74 -0.60 -2.98
C ILE A 30 5.52 -1.42 -2.55
N LEU A 31 5.49 -1.86 -1.29
CA LEU A 31 4.35 -2.51 -0.65
C LEU A 31 3.75 -1.59 0.42
N CYS A 32 2.53 -1.11 0.19
CA CYS A 32 1.81 -0.20 1.08
C CYS A 32 0.70 -1.01 1.83
N PHE A 33 0.76 -1.11 3.17
CA PHE A 33 -0.19 -1.87 4.01
C PHE A 33 -1.36 -1.01 4.53
N LEU A 34 -2.59 -1.52 4.37
CA LEU A 34 -3.85 -0.86 4.66
C LEU A 34 -4.80 -1.78 5.44
N PRO A 35 -5.72 -1.22 6.25
CA PRO A 35 -6.48 -2.01 7.22
C PRO A 35 -7.58 -2.89 6.61
N GLY A 36 -7.98 -2.68 5.35
CA GLY A 36 -9.00 -3.49 4.71
C GLY A 36 -9.18 -3.23 3.22
N GLN A 37 -9.99 -4.07 2.58
CA GLN A 37 -10.27 -4.05 1.14
C GLN A 37 -10.71 -2.68 0.62
N ASP A 38 -11.70 -2.04 1.26
CA ASP A 38 -12.18 -0.72 0.81
C ASP A 38 -11.09 0.35 0.85
N ASP A 39 -10.17 0.24 1.81
CA ASP A 39 -9.05 1.17 1.96
C ASP A 39 -7.97 0.88 0.90
N VAL A 40 -7.72 -0.39 0.57
CA VAL A 40 -6.84 -0.81 -0.54
C VAL A 40 -7.35 -0.25 -1.88
N LEU A 41 -8.61 -0.49 -2.20
CA LEU A 41 -9.20 -0.02 -3.46
C LEU A 41 -9.18 1.51 -3.54
N ARG A 42 -9.57 2.18 -2.45
CA ARG A 42 -9.52 3.65 -2.37
C ARG A 42 -8.11 4.19 -2.52
N ALA A 43 -7.11 3.56 -1.90
CA ALA A 43 -5.72 3.97 -2.00
C ALA A 43 -5.22 3.87 -3.43
N LYS A 44 -5.54 2.76 -4.12
CA LYS A 44 -5.20 2.56 -5.52
C LYS A 44 -5.78 3.68 -6.40
N ASP A 45 -7.08 3.96 -6.26
CA ASP A 45 -7.75 5.01 -7.05
C ASP A 45 -7.18 6.40 -6.77
N LEU A 46 -6.94 6.72 -5.49
CA LEU A 46 -6.32 7.99 -5.10
C LEU A 46 -4.89 8.13 -5.59
N PHE A 47 -4.14 7.03 -5.60
CA PHE A 47 -2.78 7.00 -6.14
C PHE A 47 -2.79 7.24 -7.64
N ASP A 48 -3.62 6.53 -8.40
CA ASP A 48 -3.73 6.69 -9.86
C ASP A 48 -4.13 8.14 -10.21
N ALA A 49 -5.11 8.70 -9.50
CA ALA A 49 -5.51 10.11 -9.67
C ALA A 49 -4.37 11.09 -9.31
N LYS A 50 -3.58 10.81 -8.28
CA LYS A 50 -2.45 11.63 -7.86
C LYS A 50 -1.32 11.58 -8.89
N ILE A 51 -0.95 10.41 -9.40
CA ILE A 51 0.03 10.25 -10.47
C ILE A 51 -0.41 11.02 -11.71
N ALA A 52 -1.68 10.89 -12.13
CA ALA A 52 -2.24 11.65 -13.25
C ALA A 52 -2.16 13.16 -13.07
N ARG A 53 -2.38 13.67 -11.86
CA ARG A 53 -2.21 15.10 -11.54
C ARG A 53 -0.75 15.54 -11.59
N LEU A 54 0.16 14.75 -11.00
CA LEU A 54 1.59 15.06 -10.96
C LEU A 54 2.17 15.09 -12.38
N MET A 55 1.78 14.17 -13.26
CA MET A 55 2.21 14.16 -14.66
C MET A 55 1.89 15.46 -15.43
N LYS A 56 0.87 16.23 -15.01
CA LYS A 56 0.52 17.51 -15.65
C LYS A 56 1.47 18.65 -15.25
N ILE A 57 2.06 18.59 -14.07
CA ILE A 57 2.85 19.68 -13.48
C ILE A 57 4.35 19.37 -13.39
N SER A 58 4.74 18.11 -13.58
CA SER A 58 6.13 17.65 -13.51
C SER A 58 6.94 17.93 -14.79
N SER A 59 8.26 17.99 -14.65
CA SER A 59 9.23 18.06 -15.74
C SER A 59 9.22 16.78 -16.60
N ALA A 60 9.84 16.81 -17.79
CA ALA A 60 9.89 15.65 -18.69
C ALA A 60 10.56 14.42 -18.05
N ALA A 61 11.63 14.61 -17.27
CA ALA A 61 12.32 13.53 -16.59
C ALA A 61 11.46 12.89 -15.49
N GLU A 62 10.77 13.70 -14.69
CA GLU A 62 9.86 13.22 -13.65
C GLU A 62 8.64 12.49 -14.22
N LYS A 63 8.11 12.96 -15.36
CA LYS A 63 6.99 12.30 -16.05
C LYS A 63 7.34 10.86 -16.44
N LEU A 64 8.56 10.63 -16.94
CA LEU A 64 9.02 9.30 -17.29
C LEU A 64 8.98 8.34 -16.08
N MET A 65 9.32 8.83 -14.89
CA MET A 65 9.29 8.01 -13.67
C MET A 65 7.87 7.76 -13.19
N LEU A 66 7.00 8.78 -13.26
CA LEU A 66 5.58 8.67 -12.93
C LEU A 66 4.83 7.71 -13.87
N GLU A 67 5.13 7.72 -15.17
CA GLU A 67 4.53 6.83 -16.16
C GLU A 67 4.94 5.35 -15.96
N ARG A 68 6.08 5.14 -15.31
CA ARG A 68 6.57 3.80 -14.96
C ARG A 68 5.96 3.27 -13.66
N ALA A 69 5.25 4.09 -12.88
CA ALA A 69 4.53 3.63 -11.69
C ALA A 69 3.26 2.86 -12.08
N GLN A 70 3.12 1.64 -11.57
CA GLN A 70 1.94 0.81 -11.80
C GLN A 70 1.37 0.30 -10.48
N SER A 71 0.11 0.64 -10.21
CA SER A 71 -0.58 0.29 -8.98
C SER A 71 -1.29 -1.06 -9.06
N HIS A 72 -1.24 -1.82 -7.97
CA HIS A 72 -1.89 -3.12 -7.81
C HIS A 72 -2.64 -3.19 -6.48
N ALA A 73 -3.76 -3.89 -6.47
CA ALA A 73 -4.50 -4.24 -5.26
C ALA A 73 -4.22 -5.69 -4.87
N LEU A 74 -4.14 -5.95 -3.56
CA LEU A 74 -3.99 -7.30 -3.01
C LEU A 74 -4.80 -7.44 -1.70
N PHE A 75 -5.82 -8.28 -1.71
CA PHE A 75 -6.61 -8.60 -0.51
C PHE A 75 -7.24 -9.99 -0.62
N GLY A 76 -7.62 -10.59 0.51
CA GLY A 76 -7.89 -12.04 0.59
C GLY A 76 -9.15 -12.55 -0.11
N LYS A 77 -10.04 -11.66 -0.55
CA LYS A 77 -11.27 -12.02 -1.30
C LYS A 77 -11.21 -11.59 -2.77
N GLN A 78 -10.01 -11.32 -3.28
CA GLN A 78 -9.80 -10.92 -4.66
C GLN A 78 -9.97 -12.12 -5.60
N ASP A 79 -10.41 -11.86 -6.83
CA ASP A 79 -10.47 -12.90 -7.85
C ASP A 79 -9.07 -13.48 -8.11
N PRO A 80 -8.90 -14.81 -8.27
CA PRO A 80 -7.59 -15.42 -8.48
C PRO A 80 -6.82 -14.86 -9.67
N ASP A 81 -7.49 -14.50 -10.77
CA ASP A 81 -6.83 -13.95 -11.96
C ASP A 81 -6.34 -12.53 -11.70
N GLU A 82 -7.11 -11.72 -10.96
CA GLU A 82 -6.70 -10.40 -10.50
C GLU A 82 -5.55 -10.47 -9.51
N GLN A 83 -5.60 -11.42 -8.57
CA GLN A 83 -4.54 -11.66 -7.60
C GLN A 83 -3.26 -12.12 -8.31
N ALA A 84 -3.36 -12.94 -9.36
CA ALA A 84 -2.22 -13.40 -10.14
C ALA A 84 -1.43 -12.25 -10.80
N LEU A 85 -2.06 -11.09 -11.03
CA LEU A 85 -1.40 -9.91 -11.61
C LEU A 85 -0.25 -9.39 -10.74
N VAL A 86 -0.29 -9.59 -9.42
CA VAL A 86 0.78 -9.10 -8.52
C VAL A 86 2.09 -9.87 -8.70
N PHE A 87 2.01 -11.12 -9.16
CA PHE A 87 3.16 -11.98 -9.41
C PHE A 87 3.73 -11.82 -10.81
N LYS A 88 3.00 -11.19 -11.73
CA LYS A 88 3.50 -10.94 -13.09
C LYS A 88 4.58 -9.87 -13.04
N LYS A 89 5.80 -10.25 -13.42
CA LYS A 89 6.89 -9.30 -13.60
C LYS A 89 6.54 -8.33 -14.72
N GLN A 90 6.64 -7.04 -14.44
CA GLN A 90 6.42 -5.99 -15.43
C GLN A 90 7.78 -5.34 -15.70
N PRO A 91 8.40 -5.64 -16.86
CA PRO A 91 9.63 -4.99 -17.23
C PRO A 91 9.43 -3.49 -17.21
N GLU A 92 10.45 -2.76 -16.80
CA GLU A 92 10.47 -1.30 -16.99
C GLU A 92 9.41 -0.50 -16.20
N LYS A 93 8.70 -1.17 -15.28
CA LYS A 93 7.73 -0.57 -14.37
C LYS A 93 8.19 -0.74 -12.92
N ARG A 94 7.83 0.24 -12.10
CA ARG A 94 7.84 0.12 -10.65
C ARG A 94 6.43 -0.25 -10.19
N ARG A 95 6.30 -1.39 -9.52
CA ARG A 95 5.03 -1.85 -8.98
C ARG A 95 4.81 -1.24 -7.60
N VAL A 96 3.58 -0.79 -7.37
CA VAL A 96 3.11 -0.27 -6.09
C VAL A 96 1.92 -1.12 -5.66
N PHE A 97 2.13 -1.95 -4.65
CA PHE A 97 1.12 -2.85 -4.13
C PHE A 97 0.41 -2.21 -2.95
N PHE A 98 -0.90 -2.04 -3.04
CA PHE A 98 -1.74 -1.70 -1.90
C PHE A 98 -2.35 -2.99 -1.37
N SER A 99 -2.03 -3.35 -0.12
CA SER A 99 -2.38 -4.66 0.43
C SER A 99 -2.96 -4.60 1.84
N THR A 100 -3.77 -5.60 2.20
CA THR A 100 -3.99 -5.95 3.62
C THR A 100 -2.86 -6.84 4.13
N ASP A 101 -3.00 -7.36 5.35
CA ASP A 101 -2.17 -8.38 5.99
C ASP A 101 -1.97 -9.70 5.21
N VAL A 102 -2.67 -9.91 4.10
CA VAL A 102 -2.48 -11.05 3.21
C VAL A 102 -1.04 -11.12 2.68
N ALA A 103 -0.43 -9.97 2.36
CA ALA A 103 0.97 -9.91 1.95
C ALA A 103 1.96 -10.21 3.08
N GLU A 104 1.55 -10.13 4.35
CA GLU A 104 2.43 -10.40 5.49
C GLU A 104 2.55 -11.90 5.77
N THR A 105 1.46 -12.65 5.59
CA THR A 105 1.35 -14.03 6.08
C THR A 105 1.27 -15.09 4.99
N SER A 106 0.98 -14.71 3.74
CA SER A 106 0.58 -15.68 2.72
C SER A 106 1.11 -15.44 1.31
N VAL A 107 1.80 -14.32 1.06
CA VAL A 107 2.25 -13.96 -0.29
C VAL A 107 3.66 -13.37 -0.28
N THR A 108 4.61 -14.05 -0.93
CA THR A 108 5.93 -13.47 -1.22
C THR A 108 5.87 -12.74 -2.56
N ILE A 109 6.02 -11.41 -2.53
CA ILE A 109 6.11 -10.58 -3.74
C ILE A 109 7.58 -10.26 -3.99
N ASP A 110 8.15 -10.89 -5.01
CA ASP A 110 9.54 -10.63 -5.39
C ASP A 110 9.75 -9.18 -5.81
N GLY A 111 10.91 -8.63 -5.45
CA GLY A 111 11.34 -7.30 -5.88
C GLY A 111 10.80 -6.14 -5.04
N VAL A 112 10.04 -6.39 -3.98
CA VAL A 112 9.66 -5.38 -2.99
C VAL A 112 10.88 -4.99 -2.15
N VAL A 113 11.22 -3.70 -2.16
CA VAL A 113 12.37 -3.13 -1.42
C VAL A 113 11.91 -2.03 -0.46
N PHE A 114 10.67 -1.54 -0.59
CA PHE A 114 10.11 -0.51 0.27
C PHE A 114 8.77 -0.96 0.85
N VAL A 115 8.56 -0.66 2.14
CA VAL A 115 7.30 -0.97 2.83
C VAL A 115 6.74 0.31 3.47
N ILE A 116 5.46 0.59 3.24
CA ILE A 116 4.76 1.72 3.85
C ILE A 116 3.57 1.18 4.63
N ASP A 117 3.66 1.13 5.96
CA ASP A 117 2.55 0.67 6.82
C ASP A 117 1.68 1.85 7.29
N SER A 118 0.37 1.75 7.08
CA SER A 118 -0.62 2.67 7.66
C SER A 118 -0.65 2.66 9.19
N GLY A 119 -0.14 1.59 9.82
CA GLY A 119 -0.17 1.34 11.25
C GLY A 119 -1.57 1.01 11.76
N LEU A 120 -2.48 0.57 10.88
CA LEU A 120 -3.86 0.25 11.21
C LEU A 120 -4.21 -1.19 10.82
N ARG A 121 -5.10 -1.82 11.61
CA ARG A 121 -5.73 -3.10 11.26
C ARG A 121 -7.23 -3.06 11.52
N LYS A 122 -8.03 -3.81 10.76
CA LYS A 122 -9.42 -4.09 11.12
C LYS A 122 -9.45 -5.13 12.23
N ALA A 123 -10.20 -4.85 13.30
CA ALA A 123 -10.42 -5.77 14.40
C ALA A 123 -11.90 -5.80 14.80
N VAL A 124 -12.38 -6.96 15.21
CA VAL A 124 -13.71 -7.11 15.83
C VAL A 124 -13.60 -6.66 17.28
N VAL A 125 -14.39 -5.66 17.64
CA VAL A 125 -14.49 -5.13 19.01
C VAL A 125 -15.86 -5.50 19.57
N TYR A 126 -15.85 -6.23 20.67
CA TYR A 126 -17.05 -6.63 21.41
C TYR A 126 -17.41 -5.58 22.47
N ASP A 127 -18.65 -5.11 22.45
CA ASP A 127 -19.24 -4.25 23.48
C ASP A 127 -20.11 -5.11 24.41
N PRO A 128 -19.65 -5.41 25.63
CA PRO A 128 -20.38 -6.26 26.57
C PRO A 128 -21.66 -5.61 27.09
N LEU A 129 -21.74 -4.27 27.13
CA LEU A 129 -22.93 -3.56 27.60
C LEU A 129 -24.07 -3.65 26.58
N ARG A 130 -23.73 -3.75 25.29
CA ARG A 130 -24.68 -3.89 24.20
C ARG A 130 -24.84 -5.33 23.70
N ASN A 131 -24.02 -6.27 24.18
CA ASN A 131 -23.93 -7.64 23.67
C ASN A 131 -23.77 -7.68 22.14
N MET A 132 -22.92 -6.79 21.60
CA MET A 132 -22.76 -6.59 20.15
C MET A 132 -21.28 -6.54 19.76
N SER A 133 -20.96 -7.10 18.59
CA SER A 133 -19.64 -6.99 17.97
C SER A 133 -19.65 -5.99 16.82
N SER A 134 -18.61 -5.18 16.69
CA SER A 134 -18.44 -4.22 15.58
C SER A 134 -17.02 -4.28 15.01
N VAL A 135 -16.88 -4.15 13.69
CA VAL A 135 -15.57 -4.07 13.04
C VAL A 135 -15.08 -2.62 13.06
N ARG A 136 -13.88 -2.38 13.59
CA ARG A 136 -13.27 -1.05 13.66
C ARG A 136 -11.82 -1.10 13.19
N SER A 137 -11.35 -0.01 12.59
CA SER A 137 -9.92 0.18 12.32
C SER A 137 -9.24 0.67 13.60
N LEU A 138 -8.27 -0.09 14.09
CA LEU A 138 -7.52 0.20 15.31
C LEU A 138 -6.04 0.37 14.98
N VAL A 139 -5.32 1.12 15.83
CA VAL A 139 -3.87 1.21 15.77
C VAL A 139 -3.26 -0.17 15.97
N ARG A 140 -2.35 -0.54 15.08
CA ARG A 140 -1.56 -1.76 15.15
C ARG A 140 -0.37 -1.53 16.07
N TYR A 141 -0.37 -2.21 17.21
CA TYR A 141 0.83 -2.39 18.02
C TYR A 141 1.54 -3.64 17.52
N VAL A 142 2.82 -3.52 17.19
CA VAL A 142 3.68 -4.62 16.74
C VAL A 142 4.56 -5.01 17.91
N ALA A 143 4.56 -6.29 18.27
CA ALA A 143 5.44 -6.78 19.31
C ALA A 143 6.90 -6.71 18.84
N LYS A 144 7.84 -6.46 19.75
CA LYS A 144 9.26 -6.34 19.40
C LYS A 144 9.82 -7.57 18.65
N SER A 145 9.26 -8.75 18.91
CA SER A 145 9.59 -10.02 18.24
C SER A 145 9.13 -10.10 16.78
N GLU A 146 8.16 -9.29 16.37
CA GLU A 146 7.61 -9.25 15.01
C GLU A 146 8.30 -8.20 14.13
N LEU A 147 9.25 -7.43 14.68
CA LEU A 147 9.99 -6.38 13.97
C LEU A 147 10.91 -6.90 12.85
N ASN A 148 11.09 -8.22 12.73
CA ASN A 148 11.99 -8.84 11.76
C ASN A 148 11.53 -8.67 10.29
N TYR A 149 10.30 -8.20 10.04
CA TYR A 149 9.75 -7.99 8.69
C TYR A 149 9.37 -6.53 8.35
N ILE A 150 9.37 -5.63 9.34
CA ILE A 150 8.74 -4.29 9.23
C ILE A 150 9.78 -3.14 9.16
N PHE A 151 11.08 -3.45 9.15
CA PHE A 151 12.15 -2.45 9.08
C PHE A 151 12.56 -2.10 7.63
N LEU A 152 11.64 -1.57 6.83
CA LEU A 152 12.00 -0.79 5.63
C LEU A 152 11.17 0.50 5.60
N LEU A 153 11.65 1.48 6.38
CA LEU A 153 11.33 2.92 6.38
C LEU A 153 10.02 3.36 7.06
N SER A 154 10.01 3.26 8.40
CA SER A 154 9.31 4.27 9.21
C SER A 154 10.12 5.58 9.16
N PHE A 155 9.71 6.51 8.29
CA PHE A 155 9.93 7.95 8.49
C PHE A 155 8.62 8.60 8.95
#